data_AF-A0A1I3KT87-F1
#
_entry.id   AF-A0A1I3KT87-F1
#
_cell.length_a   1.000
_cell.length_b   1.000
_cell.length_c   1.000
_cell.angle_alpha   90.00
_cell.angle_beta   90.00
_cell.angle_gamma   90.00
#
_symmetry.space_group_name_H-M   'P 1'
#
loop_
_entity.id
_entity.type
_entity.pdbx_description
1 polymer ?
#
loop_
_entity_poly.entity_id
_entity_poly.type
_entity_poly.pdbx_seq_one_letter_code
_entity_poly.pdbx_strand_id
1 'polypeptide(L)'
;MQIHVVRAGQTLWRLSRTYGIPVDAIASANELSPEQTLVIGQALVIPVAGSYYFVVRGDTLTSVAARFGTTAAKLAAVNGIAPGAVLQAGTRLYVPPAPKRKAYVNAYLDPGPSAVSAALTEAARGAAPLLTYLAPSSFRIQRDGTVKPPPLGDLRTSRRGGAPR
;
A
#
# COMPACT_ATOMS: atom_id res chain seq x y z
N MET A 1 4.49 5.03 -3.29
CA MET A 1 4.78 3.60 -3.08
C MET A 1 5.19 3.04 -4.42
N GLN A 2 6.18 2.16 -4.43
CA GLN A 2 6.58 1.42 -5.62
C GLN A 2 6.12 -0.02 -5.47
N ILE A 3 5.44 -0.55 -6.48
CA ILE A 3 5.16 -1.99 -6.56
C ILE A 3 6.21 -2.61 -7.48
N HIS A 4 6.89 -3.66 -7.00
CA HIS A 4 7.81 -4.47 -7.78
C HIS A 4 7.21 -5.86 -7.98
N VAL A 5 7.06 -6.29 -9.23
CA VAL A 5 6.64 -7.65 -9.56
C VAL A 5 7.88 -8.50 -9.75
N VAL A 6 8.04 -9.53 -8.91
CA VAL A 6 9.20 -10.41 -8.88
C VAL A 6 9.36 -11.15 -10.21
N ARG A 7 10.60 -11.19 -10.69
CA ARG A 7 11.08 -11.88 -11.89
C ARG A 7 12.00 -13.03 -11.49
N ALA A 8 12.24 -13.94 -12.44
CA ALA A 8 13.14 -15.08 -12.24
C ALA A 8 14.52 -14.63 -11.70
N GLY A 9 14.98 -15.33 -10.66
CA GLY A 9 16.31 -15.11 -10.05
C GLY A 9 16.43 -13.84 -9.21
N GLN A 10 15.33 -13.21 -8.80
CA GLN A 10 15.36 -12.10 -7.84
C GLN A 10 15.24 -12.58 -6.40
N THR A 11 15.96 -11.89 -5.52
CA THR A 11 15.96 -12.09 -4.07
C THR A 11 15.74 -10.75 -3.38
N LEU A 12 15.32 -10.75 -2.11
CA LEU A 12 15.21 -9.52 -1.32
C LEU A 12 16.54 -8.76 -1.27
N TRP A 13 17.68 -9.47 -1.22
CA TRP A 13 19.02 -8.88 -1.30
C TRP A 13 19.25 -8.12 -2.62
N ARG A 14 18.88 -8.70 -3.76
CA ARG A 14 19.06 -8.05 -5.07
C ARG A 14 18.13 -6.84 -5.22
N LEU A 15 16.91 -6.93 -4.71
CA LEU A 15 15.97 -5.81 -4.69
C LEU A 15 16.47 -4.69 -3.78
N SER A 16 17.01 -5.03 -2.60
CA SER A 16 17.64 -4.09 -1.67
C SER A 16 18.72 -3.26 -2.37
N ARG A 17 19.64 -3.91 -3.10
CA ARG A 17 20.69 -3.22 -3.87
C ARG A 17 20.13 -2.37 -5.01
N THR A 18 19.08 -2.85 -5.69
CA THR A 18 18.45 -2.14 -6.81
C THR A 18 17.77 -0.85 -6.36
N TYR A 19 17.09 -0.89 -5.21
CA TYR A 19 16.29 0.23 -4.70
C TYR A 19 17.01 1.06 -3.63
N GLY A 20 18.13 0.60 -3.09
CA GLY A 20 18.83 1.26 -1.99
C GLY A 20 18.07 1.18 -0.66
N ILE A 21 17.24 0.14 -0.47
CA ILE A 21 16.41 -0.05 0.72
C ILE A 21 16.91 -1.28 1.49
N PRO A 22 17.08 -1.23 2.82
CA PRO A 22 17.49 -2.40 3.61
C PRO A 22 16.58 -3.61 3.38
N VAL A 23 17.15 -4.82 3.38
CA VAL A 23 16.40 -6.07 3.22
C VAL A 23 15.27 -6.16 4.23
N ASP A 24 15.56 -5.88 5.50
CA ASP A 24 14.59 -5.93 6.60
C ASP A 24 13.42 -4.96 6.40
N ALA A 25 13.68 -3.78 5.82
CA ALA A 25 12.62 -2.82 5.52
C ALA A 25 11.71 -3.32 4.40
N ILE A 26 12.26 -3.98 3.37
CA ILE A 26 11.44 -4.62 2.32
C ILE A 26 10.67 -5.80 2.91
N ALA A 27 11.33 -6.66 3.70
CA ALA A 27 10.71 -7.84 4.29
C ALA A 27 9.53 -7.44 5.21
N SER A 28 9.76 -6.52 6.14
CA SER A 28 8.75 -6.02 7.07
C SER A 28 7.57 -5.36 6.37
N ALA A 29 7.81 -4.56 5.32
CA ALA A 29 6.74 -3.91 4.56
C ALA A 29 5.84 -4.89 3.77
N ASN A 30 6.26 -6.15 3.64
CA ASN A 30 5.56 -7.19 2.89
C ASN A 30 5.22 -8.42 3.75
N GLU A 31 5.39 -8.33 5.07
CA GLU A 31 5.14 -9.44 6.00
C GLU A 31 5.92 -10.72 5.62
N LEU A 32 7.17 -10.54 5.17
CA LEU A 32 8.07 -11.63 4.78
C LEU A 32 9.19 -11.81 5.79
N SER A 33 9.81 -13.00 5.81
CA SER A 33 11.13 -13.15 6.46
C SER A 33 12.23 -12.56 5.56
N PRO A 34 13.33 -12.02 6.14
CA PRO A 34 14.46 -11.51 5.36
C PRO A 34 15.11 -12.55 4.42
N GLU A 35 15.00 -13.83 4.76
CA GLU A 35 15.55 -14.99 4.03
C GLU A 35 14.53 -15.65 3.09
N GLN A 36 13.31 -15.11 3.01
CA GLN A 36 12.23 -15.72 2.26
C GLN A 36 12.55 -15.80 0.77
N THR A 37 12.35 -17.00 0.19
CA THR A 37 12.43 -17.19 -1.26
C THR A 37 11.23 -16.55 -1.93
N LEU A 38 11.50 -15.70 -2.93
CA LEU A 38 10.46 -14.97 -3.66
C LEU A 38 9.87 -15.81 -4.79
N VAL A 39 8.57 -15.63 -5.02
CA VAL A 39 7.84 -16.32 -6.10
C VAL A 39 7.76 -15.42 -7.33
N ILE A 40 8.00 -15.97 -8.51
CA ILE A 40 7.85 -15.22 -9.78
C ILE A 40 6.40 -14.72 -9.90
N GLY A 41 6.25 -13.42 -10.21
CA GLY A 41 4.95 -12.77 -10.27
C GLY A 41 4.44 -12.20 -8.93
N GLN A 42 5.12 -12.47 -7.81
CA GLN A 42 4.77 -11.88 -6.51
C GLN A 42 4.93 -10.35 -6.57
N ALA A 43 3.89 -9.62 -6.19
CA ALA A 43 3.94 -8.17 -6.06
C ALA A 43 4.44 -7.78 -4.68
N LEU A 44 5.51 -6.99 -4.63
CA LEU A 44 6.11 -6.46 -3.40
C LEU A 44 5.97 -4.95 -3.34
N VAL A 45 5.61 -4.43 -2.18
CA VAL A 45 5.75 -3.03 -1.82
C VAL A 45 7.22 -2.74 -1.53
N ILE A 46 7.82 -1.84 -2.31
CA ILE A 46 9.12 -1.27 -1.98
C ILE A 46 8.88 0.04 -1.21
N PRO A 47 9.32 0.16 0.05
CA PRO A 47 9.00 1.30 0.92
C PRO A 47 9.83 2.55 0.58
N VAL A 48 9.74 3.02 -0.66
CA VAL A 48 10.28 4.30 -1.12
C VAL A 48 9.21 5.39 -1.04
N ALA A 49 9.59 6.58 -0.56
CA ALA A 49 8.76 7.76 -0.69
C ALA A 49 8.68 8.13 -2.18
N GLY A 50 7.51 7.99 -2.82
CA GLY A 50 7.37 8.14 -4.28
C GLY A 50 7.48 6.80 -5.03
N SER A 51 8.10 6.84 -6.20
CA SER A 51 8.30 5.70 -7.11
C SER A 51 9.50 5.91 -8.02
N TYR A 52 10.06 4.83 -8.56
CA TYR A 52 11.08 4.89 -9.60
C TYR A 52 10.52 4.39 -10.93
N TYR A 53 10.81 5.14 -11.99
CA TYR A 53 10.47 4.81 -13.36
C TYR A 53 11.74 4.54 -14.18
N PHE A 54 11.76 3.46 -14.94
CA PHE A 54 12.87 3.16 -15.85
C PHE A 54 12.42 3.56 -17.26
N VAL A 55 13.12 4.54 -17.82
CA VAL A 55 12.85 5.08 -19.16
C VAL A 55 12.93 3.97 -20.19
N VAL A 56 11.94 3.89 -21.07
CA VAL A 56 11.94 3.00 -22.23
C VAL A 56 12.16 3.80 -23.51
N ARG A 57 12.47 3.10 -24.61
CA ARG A 57 12.68 3.75 -25.90
C ARG A 57 11.41 4.54 -26.31
N GLY A 58 11.59 5.82 -26.64
CA GLY A 58 10.52 6.73 -27.05
C GLY A 58 9.96 7.60 -25.91
N ASP A 59 10.39 7.39 -24.67
CA ASP A 59 10.01 8.25 -23.56
C ASP A 59 10.61 9.66 -23.67
N THR A 60 9.81 10.64 -23.25
CA THR A 60 10.23 12.03 -23.05
C THR A 60 9.86 12.46 -21.63
N LEU A 61 10.48 13.53 -21.13
CA LEU A 61 10.08 14.07 -19.83
C LEU A 61 8.59 14.41 -19.78
N THR A 62 8.04 14.93 -20.88
CA THR A 62 6.63 15.28 -21.00
C THR A 62 5.74 14.04 -20.95
N SER A 63 6.03 12.99 -21.72
CA SER A 63 5.20 11.77 -21.73
C SER A 63 5.25 11.04 -20.39
N VAL A 64 6.42 10.96 -19.77
CA VAL A 64 6.59 10.36 -18.44
C VAL A 64 5.90 11.19 -17.37
N ALA A 65 6.09 12.51 -17.37
CA ALA A 65 5.44 13.38 -16.39
C ALA A 65 3.91 13.30 -16.46
N ALA A 66 3.34 13.31 -17.66
CA ALA A 66 1.90 13.18 -17.88
C ALA A 66 1.35 11.86 -17.31
N ARG A 67 2.06 10.74 -17.52
CA ARG A 67 1.69 9.43 -16.98
C ARG A 67 1.56 9.41 -15.46
N PHE A 68 2.37 10.20 -14.76
CA PHE A 68 2.38 10.27 -13.30
C PHE A 68 1.64 11.48 -12.73
N GLY A 69 0.93 12.24 -13.56
CA GLY A 69 0.19 13.43 -13.12
C GLY A 69 1.09 14.53 -12.56
N THR A 70 2.30 14.69 -13.11
CA THR A 70 3.25 15.75 -12.76
C THR A 70 3.65 16.56 -14.00
N THR A 71 4.51 17.58 -13.85
CA THR A 71 5.03 18.38 -14.97
C THR A 71 6.45 17.95 -15.36
N ALA A 72 6.82 18.13 -16.62
CA ALA A 72 8.18 17.86 -17.10
C ALA A 72 9.22 18.66 -16.32
N ALA A 73 8.94 19.94 -16.03
CA ALA A 73 9.82 20.79 -15.23
C ALA A 73 10.03 20.26 -13.80
N LYS A 74 8.96 19.83 -13.13
CA LYS A 74 9.05 19.25 -11.78
C LYS A 74 9.80 17.93 -11.80
N LEU A 75 9.51 17.06 -12.78
CA LEU A 75 10.20 15.78 -12.94
C LEU A 75 11.69 15.98 -13.25
N ALA A 76 12.04 16.95 -14.09
CA ALA A 76 13.41 17.28 -14.42
C ALA A 76 14.17 17.81 -13.19
N ALA A 77 13.56 18.75 -12.47
CA ALA A 77 14.16 19.37 -11.28
C ALA A 77 14.49 18.33 -10.19
N VAL A 78 13.55 17.43 -9.86
CA VAL A 78 13.79 16.40 -8.81
C VAL A 78 14.79 15.32 -9.23
N ASN A 79 15.06 15.19 -10.53
CA ASN A 79 16.05 14.26 -11.07
C ASN A 79 17.37 14.94 -11.44
N GLY A 80 17.52 16.25 -11.22
CA GLY A 80 18.75 16.98 -11.53
C GLY A 80 19.09 17.00 -13.03
N ILE A 81 18.08 16.95 -13.91
CA ILE A 81 18.26 16.94 -15.37
C ILE A 81 17.67 18.21 -16.00
N ALA A 82 18.20 18.60 -17.15
CA ALA A 82 17.69 19.75 -17.88
C ALA A 82 16.25 19.48 -18.39
N PRO A 83 15.33 20.47 -18.38
CA PRO A 83 13.95 20.29 -18.86
C PRO A 83 13.81 19.80 -20.30
N GLY A 84 14.82 20.09 -21.15
CA GLY A 84 14.90 19.63 -22.55
C GLY A 84 15.81 18.42 -22.77
N ALA A 85 16.26 17.74 -21.72
CA ALA A 85 17.16 16.60 -21.85
C ALA A 85 16.49 15.43 -22.57
N VAL A 86 17.22 14.81 -23.51
CA VAL A 86 16.81 13.56 -24.12
C VAL A 86 16.98 12.43 -23.11
N LEU A 87 15.93 11.66 -22.90
CA LEU A 87 15.96 10.52 -21.98
C LEU A 87 16.56 9.30 -22.66
N GLN A 88 17.59 8.71 -22.04
CA GLN A 88 18.16 7.46 -22.50
C GLN A 88 17.36 6.27 -21.97
N ALA A 89 17.09 5.28 -22.81
CA ALA A 89 16.45 4.06 -22.37
C ALA A 89 17.28 3.39 -21.26
N GLY A 90 16.63 2.96 -20.19
CA GLY A 90 17.25 2.42 -18.99
C GLY A 90 17.54 3.47 -17.90
N THR A 91 17.47 4.78 -18.20
CA THR A 91 17.62 5.83 -17.19
C THR A 91 16.57 5.66 -16.09
N ARG A 92 17.00 5.70 -14.82
CA ARG A 92 16.10 5.64 -13.66
C ARG A 92 15.70 7.05 -13.23
N LEU A 93 14.41 7.35 -13.33
CA LEU A 93 13.82 8.60 -12.86
C LEU A 93 13.09 8.38 -11.53
N TYR A 94 13.36 9.25 -10.56
CA TYR A 94 12.58 9.40 -9.36
C TYR A 94 11.30 10.21 -9.65
N VAL A 95 10.17 9.66 -9.25
CA VAL A 95 8.85 10.27 -9.36
C VAL A 95 8.35 10.56 -7.94
N PRO A 96 8.19 11.84 -7.55
CA PRO A 96 7.71 12.20 -6.23
C PRO A 96 6.29 11.66 -5.95
N PRO A 97 5.95 11.38 -4.68
CA PRO A 97 4.60 10.94 -4.35
C PRO A 97 3.57 12.02 -4.70
N ALA A 98 2.43 11.60 -5.26
CA ALA A 98 1.29 12.46 -5.43
C ALA A 98 0.73 12.90 -4.06
N PRO A 99 0.11 14.10 -3.97
CA PRO A 99 -0.58 14.53 -2.77
C PRO A 99 -1.61 13.49 -2.31
N LYS A 100 -1.65 13.21 -1.01
CA LYS A 100 -2.65 12.30 -0.45
C LYS A 100 -4.03 12.96 -0.56
N ARG A 101 -4.99 12.26 -1.17
CA ARG A 101 -6.40 12.66 -1.14
C ARG A 101 -7.05 12.21 0.17
N LYS A 102 -8.03 12.99 0.65
CA LYS A 102 -8.92 12.53 1.71
C LYS A 102 -9.72 11.33 1.18
N ALA A 103 -9.83 10.28 1.98
CA ALA A 103 -10.62 9.11 1.69
C ALA A 103 -11.33 8.66 2.97
N TYR A 104 -12.57 8.20 2.82
CA TYR A 104 -13.32 7.54 3.87
C TYR A 104 -13.23 6.04 3.62
N VAL A 105 -12.73 5.29 4.60
CA VAL A 105 -12.45 3.86 4.46
C VAL A 105 -13.30 3.10 5.47
N ASN A 106 -14.09 2.14 4.97
CA ASN A 106 -14.83 1.19 5.78
C ASN A 106 -14.22 -0.20 5.63
N ALA A 107 -14.12 -0.95 6.72
CA ALA A 107 -13.78 -2.37 6.69
C ALA A 107 -14.84 -3.20 7.40
N TYR A 108 -15.16 -4.35 6.82
CA TYR A 108 -16.06 -5.32 7.44
C TYR A 108 -15.26 -6.32 8.29
N LEU A 109 -15.82 -6.66 9.44
CA LEU A 109 -15.27 -7.68 10.33
C LEU A 109 -16.26 -8.82 10.45
N ASP A 110 -15.89 -10.02 10.00
CA ASP A 110 -16.71 -11.22 10.17
C ASP A 110 -16.13 -12.09 11.30
N PRO A 111 -16.73 -12.08 12.50
CA PRO A 111 -16.28 -12.87 13.64
C PRO A 111 -16.69 -14.34 13.56
N GLY A 112 -17.42 -14.76 12.52
CA GLY A 112 -18.00 -16.09 12.45
C GLY A 112 -19.12 -16.30 13.48
N PRO A 113 -19.56 -17.56 13.69
CA PRO A 113 -20.80 -17.86 14.40
C PRO A 113 -20.72 -17.76 15.94
N SER A 114 -19.53 -17.91 16.53
CA SER A 114 -19.41 -18.20 17.96
C SER A 114 -18.75 -17.07 18.75
N ALA A 115 -17.53 -16.66 18.38
CA ALA A 115 -16.76 -15.66 19.12
C ALA A 115 -15.71 -15.00 18.23
N VAL A 116 -15.35 -13.76 18.57
CA VAL A 116 -14.23 -13.05 17.93
C VAL A 116 -12.92 -13.71 18.38
N SER A 117 -12.10 -14.15 17.42
CA SER A 117 -10.78 -14.73 17.74
C SER A 117 -9.79 -13.65 18.20
N ALA A 118 -8.75 -14.06 18.94
CA ALA A 118 -7.66 -13.16 19.32
C ALA A 118 -6.95 -12.58 18.07
N ALA A 119 -6.71 -13.41 17.05
CA ALA A 119 -6.10 -12.98 15.79
C ALA A 119 -6.95 -11.93 15.06
N LEU A 120 -8.27 -12.11 15.01
CA LEU A 120 -9.17 -11.15 14.40
C LEU A 120 -9.23 -9.83 15.20
N THR A 121 -9.18 -9.93 16.53
CA THR A 121 -9.12 -8.76 17.41
C THR A 121 -7.83 -7.97 17.17
N GLU A 122 -6.69 -8.64 17.06
CA GLU A 122 -5.39 -8.00 16.79
C GLU A 122 -5.37 -7.36 15.40
N ALA A 123 -5.83 -8.07 14.37
CA ALA A 123 -5.94 -7.53 13.02
C ALA A 123 -6.84 -6.29 12.97
N ALA A 124 -7.98 -6.32 13.67
CA ALA A 124 -8.88 -5.17 13.76
C ALA A 124 -8.23 -3.97 14.45
N ARG A 125 -7.45 -4.20 15.52
CA ARG A 125 -6.70 -3.13 16.23
C ARG A 125 -5.59 -2.55 15.36
N GLY A 126 -4.84 -3.38 14.65
CA GLY A 126 -3.80 -2.94 13.73
C GLY A 126 -4.36 -2.12 12.55
N ALA A 127 -5.54 -2.50 12.05
CA ALA A 127 -6.20 -1.78 10.96
C ALA A 127 -6.92 -0.51 11.42
N ALA A 128 -7.42 -0.44 12.66
CA ALA A 128 -8.28 0.64 13.16
C ALA A 128 -7.75 2.07 12.89
N PRO A 129 -6.45 2.39 13.04
CA PRO A 129 -5.91 3.73 12.74
C PRO A 129 -6.05 4.15 11.27
N LEU A 130 -6.26 3.20 10.36
CA LEU A 130 -6.39 3.43 8.91
C LEU A 130 -7.85 3.56 8.46
N LEU A 131 -8.81 3.34 9.35
CA LEU A 131 -10.24 3.26 9.02
C LEU A 131 -11.01 4.49 9.49
N THR A 132 -12.01 4.88 8.70
CA THR A 132 -13.07 5.79 9.16
C THR A 132 -14.16 5.01 9.89
N TYR A 133 -14.48 3.82 9.40
CA TYR A 133 -15.51 2.94 9.95
C TYR A 133 -15.00 1.50 10.03
N LEU A 134 -15.35 0.83 11.12
CA LEU A 134 -15.19 -0.61 11.29
C LEU A 134 -16.58 -1.20 11.53
N ALA A 135 -17.01 -2.08 10.63
CA ALA A 135 -18.37 -2.59 10.57
C ALA A 135 -18.42 -4.11 10.86
N PRO A 136 -18.84 -4.54 12.07
CA PRO A 136 -19.02 -5.96 12.35
C PRO A 136 -20.19 -6.52 11.54
N SER A 137 -19.92 -7.57 10.77
CA SER A 137 -20.89 -8.31 9.96
C SER A 137 -21.40 -9.53 10.73
N SER A 138 -22.71 -9.78 10.86
CA SER A 138 -23.81 -8.84 10.66
C SER A 138 -24.86 -9.02 11.75
N PHE A 139 -25.68 -7.99 11.93
CA PHE A 139 -26.93 -8.10 12.66
C PHE A 139 -27.90 -8.94 11.83
N ARG A 140 -28.31 -10.10 12.35
CA ARG A 140 -29.22 -11.03 11.66
C ARG A 140 -30.66 -10.71 11.99
N ILE A 141 -31.43 -10.29 10.99
CA ILE A 141 -32.88 -10.10 11.08
C ILE A 141 -33.55 -11.48 11.12
N GLN A 142 -34.47 -11.67 12.06
CA GLN A 142 -35.23 -12.89 12.26
C GLN A 142 -36.63 -12.78 11.62
N ARG A 143 -37.29 -13.92 11.40
CA ARG A 143 -38.64 -13.97 10.78
C ARG A 143 -39.72 -13.25 11.61
N ASP A 144 -39.52 -13.17 12.92
CA ASP A 144 -40.39 -12.45 13.85
C ASP A 144 -40.09 -10.93 13.90
N GLY A 145 -39.18 -10.44 13.06
CA GLY A 145 -38.76 -9.03 13.02
C GLY A 145 -37.71 -8.65 14.06
N THR A 146 -37.29 -9.57 14.94
CA THR A 146 -36.22 -9.31 15.90
C THR A 146 -34.84 -9.29 15.24
N VAL A 147 -33.84 -8.72 15.92
CA VAL A 147 -32.47 -8.60 15.40
C VAL A 147 -31.49 -9.27 16.35
N LYS A 148 -30.73 -10.24 15.83
CA LYS A 148 -29.65 -10.92 16.57
C LYS A 148 -28.29 -10.28 16.24
N PRO A 149 -27.59 -9.64 17.20
CA PRO A 149 -26.29 -9.04 16.95
C PRO A 149 -25.20 -10.10 16.67
N PRO A 150 -24.12 -9.74 15.94
CA PRO A 150 -22.95 -10.60 15.82
C PRO A 150 -22.17 -10.65 17.14
N PRO A 151 -21.32 -11.66 17.35
CA PRO A 151 -20.33 -11.64 18.44
C PRO A 151 -19.40 -10.42 18.28
N LEU A 152 -19.30 -9.58 19.31
CA LEU A 152 -18.47 -8.38 19.26
C LEU A 152 -17.25 -8.45 20.19
N GLY A 153 -17.24 -9.34 21.18
CA GLY A 153 -16.17 -9.42 22.18
C GLY A 153 -15.78 -8.06 22.73
N ASP A 154 -14.47 -7.83 22.86
CA ASP A 154 -13.89 -6.57 23.34
C ASP A 154 -13.84 -5.45 22.29
N LEU A 155 -14.27 -5.71 21.05
CA LEU A 155 -14.26 -4.68 19.99
C LEU A 155 -15.30 -3.57 20.22
N ARG A 156 -16.18 -3.72 21.22
CA ARG A 156 -17.17 -2.68 21.59
C ARG A 156 -16.54 -1.42 22.19
N THR A 157 -15.34 -1.50 22.77
CA THR A 157 -14.73 -0.40 23.55
C THR A 157 -13.78 0.49 22.75
N SER A 158 -13.54 0.20 21.47
CA SER A 158 -12.46 0.82 20.69
C SER A 158 -12.80 2.15 19.98
N ARG A 159 -13.92 2.83 20.33
CA ARG A 159 -14.27 4.13 19.73
C ARG A 159 -14.24 5.32 20.71
N ARG A 160 -13.08 5.98 20.78
CA ARG A 160 -12.95 7.44 20.95
C ARG A 160 -12.04 7.98 19.85
N GLY A 161 -12.60 8.18 18.66
CA GLY A 161 -11.94 8.83 17.53
C GLY A 161 -12.98 9.71 16.84
N GLY A 162 -12.81 11.03 16.98
CA GLY A 162 -13.81 12.04 16.65
C GLY A 162 -14.30 11.98 15.20
N ALA A 163 -15.60 12.21 15.04
CA ALA A 163 -16.13 12.63 13.75
C ALA A 163 -15.45 13.95 13.34
N PRO A 164 -15.11 14.15 12.05
CA PRO A 164 -14.72 15.46 11.57
C PRO A 164 -15.91 16.41 11.73
N ARG A 165 -15.69 17.53 12.43
CA ARG A 165 -16.52 18.74 12.28
C ARG A 165 -16.23 19.38 10.93
#